data_AF-A0A2E6HX60-F1
#
_entry.id   AF-A0A2E6HX60-F1
#
_cell.length_a   1.000
_cell.length_b   1.000
_cell.length_c   1.000
_cell.angle_alpha   90.00
_cell.angle_beta   90.00
_cell.angle_gamma   90.00
#
_symmetry.space_group_name_H-M   'P 1'
#
loop_
_entity.id
_entity.type
_entity.pdbx_description
1 polymer ?
#
loop_
_entity_poly.entity_id
_entity_poly.type
_entity_poly.pdbx_seq_one_letter_code
_entity_poly.pdbx_strand_id
1 'polypeptide(L)'
;MVPEKTPLTEPTTGWKHALLALTLLVCTTPLSSTPLPSDFTSDGEVGLDDFVLFAGAFNSTSGTEHYDPVFDLDTDGIVGLTDFLDFARDFGQVVDCDQDPGNGSVIVHGPDRFADSYGEDGDNAFGSLTIHPADALTLLVGKERNAFLRSKDGGSTWT
;
A
#
# COMPACT_ATOMS: atom_id res chain seq x y z
N MET A 1 -41.92 37.26 -35.02
CA MET A 1 -40.46 37.18 -34.86
C MET A 1 -40.20 36.08 -33.84
N VAL A 2 -40.01 34.86 -34.32
CA VAL A 2 -39.83 33.62 -33.55
C VAL A 2 -38.65 32.93 -34.21
N PRO A 3 -37.54 32.63 -33.52
CA PRO A 3 -36.44 31.94 -34.16
C PRO A 3 -36.78 30.46 -34.39
N GLU A 4 -36.61 30.06 -35.64
CA GLU A 4 -36.75 28.75 -36.23
C GLU A 4 -35.64 27.81 -35.71
N LYS A 5 -36.03 26.67 -35.13
CA LYS A 5 -35.11 25.68 -34.55
C LYS A 5 -34.61 24.77 -35.68
N THR A 6 -33.35 24.94 -36.04
CA THR A 6 -32.62 24.09 -36.99
C THR A 6 -32.58 22.62 -36.50
N PRO A 7 -32.84 21.61 -37.35
CA PRO A 7 -32.79 20.21 -36.93
C PRO A 7 -31.33 19.72 -36.89
N LEU A 8 -30.97 19.07 -35.77
CA LEU A 8 -29.68 18.40 -35.62
C LEU A 8 -29.70 17.09 -36.42
N THR A 9 -28.74 16.94 -37.33
CA THR A 9 -28.51 15.75 -38.12
C THR A 9 -28.05 14.58 -37.24
N GLU A 10 -28.75 13.45 -37.32
CA GLU A 10 -28.32 12.17 -36.73
C GLU A 10 -27.15 11.57 -37.51
N PRO A 11 -26.08 11.09 -36.85
CA PRO A 11 -25.27 10.01 -37.37
C PRO A 11 -25.90 8.65 -37.01
N THR A 12 -26.15 7.90 -38.07
CA THR A 12 -26.73 6.56 -38.13
C THR A 12 -25.87 5.49 -37.46
N THR A 13 -26.55 4.60 -36.73
CA THR A 13 -26.28 3.16 -36.60
C THR A 13 -24.96 2.71 -35.95
N GLY A 14 -25.09 2.06 -34.78
CA GLY A 14 -24.37 0.80 -34.56
C GLY A 14 -23.84 0.56 -33.15
N TRP A 15 -24.45 -0.44 -32.51
CA TRP A 15 -23.85 -1.41 -31.58
C TRP A 15 -24.10 -1.20 -30.08
N LYS A 16 -25.22 -1.82 -29.66
CA LYS A 16 -25.43 -2.70 -28.50
C LYS A 16 -24.37 -2.68 -27.37
N HIS A 17 -24.93 -2.73 -26.15
CA HIS A 17 -24.30 -2.92 -24.82
C HIS A 17 -23.56 -1.67 -24.33
N ALA A 18 -23.60 -1.28 -23.08
CA ALA A 18 -24.39 -1.54 -21.89
C ALA A 18 -23.91 -0.45 -20.92
N LEU A 19 -24.73 -0.10 -19.94
CA LEU A 19 -24.32 0.73 -18.81
C LEU A 19 -22.94 0.29 -18.28
N LEU A 20 -22.08 1.22 -17.89
CA LEU A 20 -21.58 1.22 -16.51
C LEU A 20 -20.92 2.57 -16.20
N ALA A 21 -21.32 3.11 -15.06
CA ALA A 21 -20.78 4.31 -14.47
C ALA A 21 -19.27 4.16 -14.25
N LEU A 22 -18.48 5.05 -14.84
CA LEU A 22 -17.14 5.31 -14.35
C LEU A 22 -17.23 6.47 -13.36
N THR A 23 -17.80 6.18 -12.20
CA THR A 23 -17.59 7.01 -11.02
C THR A 23 -16.10 6.85 -10.71
N LEU A 24 -15.30 7.84 -11.12
CA LEU A 24 -13.89 7.90 -10.77
C LEU A 24 -13.83 8.04 -9.24
N LEU A 25 -13.71 6.91 -8.54
CA LEU A 25 -13.34 6.91 -7.14
C LEU A 25 -11.88 7.36 -7.11
N VAL A 26 -11.68 8.67 -6.96
CA VAL A 26 -10.38 9.21 -6.61
C VAL A 26 -10.08 8.66 -5.23
N CYS A 27 -9.22 7.63 -5.16
CA CYS A 27 -8.59 7.22 -3.92
C CYS A 27 -7.79 8.43 -3.43
N THR A 28 -8.40 9.20 -2.55
CA THR A 28 -7.81 10.43 -2.00
C THR A 28 -7.11 10.03 -0.71
N THR A 29 -5.98 9.34 -0.82
CA THR A 29 -5.13 9.04 0.33
C THR A 29 -4.07 10.14 0.47
N PRO A 30 -3.95 10.80 1.64
CA PRO A 30 -2.89 11.76 1.85
C PRO A 30 -1.53 11.03 1.84
N LEU A 31 -0.68 11.51 0.95
CA LEU A 31 0.71 11.13 0.69
C LEU A 31 1.53 11.11 1.98
N SER A 32 1.99 9.93 2.39
CA SER A 32 3.34 9.75 2.94
C SER A 32 3.71 8.26 2.99
N SER A 33 3.51 7.54 1.89
CA SER A 33 4.45 6.46 1.54
C SER A 33 5.70 7.16 1.05
N THR A 34 6.87 6.88 1.62
CA THR A 34 8.11 7.22 0.94
C THR A 34 8.14 6.37 -0.34
N PRO A 35 7.97 6.97 -1.54
CA PRO A 35 8.02 6.20 -2.77
C PRO A 35 9.36 5.48 -2.82
N LEU A 36 9.34 4.17 -3.03
CA LEU A 36 10.57 3.42 -3.25
C LEU A 36 11.13 3.90 -4.58
N PRO A 37 12.36 4.44 -4.63
CA PRO A 37 12.95 4.94 -5.88
C PRO A 37 13.02 3.87 -6.97
N SER A 38 13.05 2.61 -6.54
CA SER A 38 13.18 1.41 -7.36
C SER A 38 11.85 0.78 -7.80
N ASP A 39 10.70 1.32 -7.39
CA ASP A 39 9.35 0.88 -7.81
C ASP A 39 8.95 1.66 -9.07
N PHE A 40 9.34 1.10 -10.23
CA PHE A 40 9.16 1.72 -11.54
C PHE A 40 7.77 1.44 -12.13
N THR A 41 7.12 0.33 -11.73
CA THR A 41 5.74 0.01 -12.11
C THR A 41 4.71 0.78 -11.30
N SER A 42 5.11 1.36 -10.15
CA SER A 42 4.26 2.03 -9.17
C SER A 42 3.16 1.11 -8.63
N ASP A 43 3.45 -0.18 -8.51
CA ASP A 43 2.52 -1.17 -7.97
C ASP A 43 2.66 -1.37 -6.44
N GLY A 44 3.63 -0.68 -5.83
CA GLY A 44 3.88 -0.74 -4.40
C GLY A 44 4.82 -1.87 -4.00
N GLU A 45 5.43 -2.60 -4.93
CA GLU A 45 6.48 -3.59 -4.66
C GLU A 45 7.71 -3.28 -5.53
N VAL A 46 8.91 -3.57 -5.03
CA VAL A 46 10.12 -3.58 -5.87
C VAL A 46 10.41 -5.03 -6.23
N GLY A 47 9.95 -5.43 -7.42
CA GLY A 47 9.90 -6.82 -7.84
C GLY A 47 10.67 -7.13 -9.13
N LEU A 48 10.37 -8.30 -9.70
CA LEU A 48 10.96 -8.73 -10.97
C LEU A 48 10.49 -7.88 -12.14
N ASP A 49 9.27 -7.32 -12.08
CA ASP A 49 8.75 -6.47 -13.14
C ASP A 49 9.54 -5.15 -13.22
N ASP A 50 9.91 -4.56 -12.07
CA ASP A 50 10.82 -3.42 -12.00
C ASP A 50 12.22 -3.77 -12.50
N PHE A 51 12.73 -4.96 -12.16
CA PHE A 51 14.02 -5.42 -12.65
C PHE A 51 14.06 -5.53 -14.18
N VAL A 52 12.98 -6.02 -14.81
CA VAL A 52 12.91 -6.12 -16.28
C VAL A 52 12.92 -4.73 -16.92
N LEU A 53 12.25 -3.75 -16.31
CA LEU A 53 12.29 -2.35 -16.77
C LEU A 53 13.71 -1.77 -16.64
N PHE A 54 14.35 -1.94 -15.48
CA PHE A 54 15.71 -1.49 -15.21
C PHE A 54 16.73 -2.10 -16.18
N ALA A 55 16.64 -3.42 -16.43
CA ALA A 55 17.53 -4.13 -17.33
C ALA A 55 17.46 -3.61 -18.78
N GLY A 56 16.33 -3.02 -19.18
CA GLY A 56 16.17 -2.39 -20.49
C GLY A 56 17.00 -1.12 -20.67
N ALA A 57 17.33 -0.43 -19.58
CA ALA A 57 18.13 0.79 -19.58
C ALA A 57 19.58 0.57 -19.09
N PHE A 58 19.93 -0.64 -18.66
CA PHE A 58 21.24 -0.94 -18.11
C PHE A 58 22.38 -0.67 -19.10
N ASN A 59 23.49 -0.12 -18.58
CA ASN A 59 24.66 0.28 -19.35
C ASN A 59 24.36 1.42 -20.35
N SER A 60 23.45 2.32 -19.99
CA SER A 60 23.17 3.56 -20.72
C SER A 60 23.81 4.77 -20.02
N THR A 61 24.00 5.86 -20.75
CA THR A 61 24.61 7.10 -20.24
C THR A 61 23.80 8.30 -20.72
N SER A 62 23.76 9.36 -19.91
CA SER A 62 23.10 10.60 -20.22
C SER A 62 23.46 11.10 -21.64
N GLY A 63 22.43 11.28 -22.48
CA GLY A 63 22.57 11.67 -23.88
C GLY A 63 22.57 10.52 -24.89
N THR A 64 22.47 9.26 -24.45
CA THR A 64 22.18 8.11 -25.33
C THR A 64 20.66 7.90 -25.48
N GLU A 65 20.23 7.29 -26.58
CA GLU A 65 18.80 7.07 -26.87
C GLU A 65 18.08 6.16 -25.86
N HIS A 66 18.85 5.34 -25.14
CA HIS A 66 18.35 4.37 -24.17
C HIS A 66 18.48 4.82 -22.71
N TYR A 67 19.04 6.00 -22.47
CA TYR A 67 19.11 6.56 -21.12
C TYR A 67 17.78 7.14 -20.72
N ASP A 68 17.25 6.66 -19.60
CA ASP A 68 16.12 7.23 -18.91
C ASP A 68 16.58 7.58 -17.48
N PRO A 69 16.51 8.87 -17.08
CA PRO A 69 16.94 9.32 -15.77
C PRO A 69 16.15 8.71 -14.60
N VAL A 70 15.01 8.04 -14.86
CA VAL A 70 14.27 7.31 -13.82
C VAL A 70 15.06 6.11 -13.28
N PHE A 71 15.91 5.49 -14.11
CA PHE A 71 16.71 4.33 -13.72
C PHE A 71 18.11 4.71 -13.18
N ASP A 72 18.45 6.00 -13.19
CA ASP A 72 19.69 6.58 -12.65
C ASP A 72 19.43 7.00 -11.19
N LEU A 73 19.53 6.03 -10.29
CA LEU A 73 19.12 6.13 -8.88
C LEU A 73 20.09 6.95 -8.05
N ASP A 74 21.38 6.95 -8.40
CA ASP A 74 22.40 7.76 -7.73
C ASP A 74 22.66 9.12 -8.42
N THR A 75 22.05 9.35 -9.58
CA THR A 75 22.14 10.57 -10.40
C THR A 75 23.53 10.89 -10.93
N ASP A 76 24.37 9.87 -11.14
CA ASP A 76 25.73 10.03 -11.69
C ASP A 76 25.75 10.19 -13.23
N GLY A 77 24.60 10.03 -13.88
CA GLY A 77 24.44 10.15 -15.32
C GLY A 77 24.67 8.85 -16.09
N ILE A 78 24.83 7.71 -15.40
CA ILE A 78 25.06 6.38 -15.96
C ILE A 78 24.12 5.40 -15.27
N VAL A 79 23.27 4.69 -16.03
CA VAL A 79 22.50 3.56 -15.46
C VAL A 79 23.41 2.33 -15.44
N GLY A 80 24.01 2.04 -14.29
CA GLY A 80 25.09 1.09 -14.15
C GLY A 80 25.02 0.21 -12.91
N LEU A 81 26.19 -0.28 -12.50
CA LEU A 81 26.30 -1.20 -11.36
C LEU A 81 25.95 -0.50 -10.05
N THR A 82 26.21 0.80 -9.92
CA THR A 82 25.91 1.55 -8.69
C THR A 82 24.40 1.63 -8.49
N ASP A 83 23.64 1.97 -9.53
CA ASP A 83 22.17 1.95 -9.50
C ASP A 83 21.63 0.55 -9.22
N PHE A 84 22.25 -0.48 -9.80
CA PHE A 84 21.87 -1.86 -9.49
C PHE A 84 22.04 -2.20 -8.00
N LEU A 85 23.03 -1.63 -7.32
CA LEU A 85 23.21 -1.84 -5.88
C LEU A 85 22.15 -1.09 -5.05
N ASP A 86 21.74 0.11 -5.48
CA ASP A 86 20.62 0.83 -4.87
C ASP A 86 19.30 0.09 -5.10
N PHE A 87 19.07 -0.42 -6.32
CA PHE A 87 17.94 -1.29 -6.64
C PHE A 87 17.92 -2.55 -5.78
N ALA A 88 19.08 -3.23 -5.65
CA ALA A 88 19.18 -4.45 -4.85
C ALA A 88 18.96 -4.21 -3.34
N ARG A 89 19.20 -2.99 -2.84
CA ARG A 89 18.85 -2.61 -1.46
C ARG A 89 17.34 -2.56 -1.26
N ASP A 90 16.62 -2.15 -2.29
CA ASP A 90 15.17 -1.97 -2.26
C ASP A 90 14.41 -3.23 -2.73
N PHE A 91 15.09 -4.17 -3.38
CA PHE A 91 14.47 -5.38 -3.93
C PHE A 91 13.72 -6.23 -2.88
N GLY A 92 12.48 -6.58 -3.19
CA GLY A 92 11.57 -7.30 -2.31
C GLY A 92 10.92 -6.45 -1.21
N GLN A 93 11.17 -5.14 -1.19
CA GLN A 93 10.39 -4.23 -0.35
C GLN A 93 9.00 -4.04 -0.95
N VAL A 94 8.00 -4.06 -0.07
CA VAL A 94 6.61 -3.77 -0.41
C VAL A 94 6.22 -2.53 0.39
N VAL A 95 5.84 -1.46 -0.30
CA VAL A 95 5.07 -0.37 0.26
C VAL A 95 3.66 -0.91 0.49
N ASP A 96 3.44 -1.44 1.68
CA ASP A 96 2.11 -1.79 2.07
C ASP A 96 1.30 -0.50 2.25
N CYS A 97 0.38 -0.26 1.32
CA CYS A 97 -0.56 0.86 1.43
C CYS A 97 -1.58 0.64 2.56
N ASP A 98 -1.51 -0.48 3.29
CA ASP A 98 -2.46 -0.87 4.32
C ASP A 98 -1.85 -1.34 5.66
N GLN A 99 -0.55 -1.16 5.94
CA GLN A 99 0.02 -1.61 7.24
C GLN A 99 0.56 -0.47 8.11
N ASP A 100 -0.29 -0.11 9.08
CA ASP A 100 -0.03 -0.13 10.53
C ASP A 100 1.45 -0.04 11.00
N PRO A 101 1.80 0.86 11.94
CA PRO A 101 3.15 1.13 12.48
C PRO A 101 3.99 -0.06 13.04
N GLY A 102 3.60 -1.31 12.83
CA GLY A 102 4.27 -2.51 13.32
C GLY A 102 5.52 -2.89 12.53
N ASN A 103 6.61 -2.11 12.63
CA ASN A 103 8.02 -2.44 12.37
C ASN A 103 8.36 -3.85 11.78
N GLY A 104 7.83 -4.19 10.59
CA GLY A 104 8.06 -5.47 9.90
C GLY A 104 7.50 -6.75 10.56
N SER A 105 6.54 -6.66 11.48
CA SER A 105 5.89 -7.85 12.08
C SER A 105 4.45 -8.01 11.61
N VAL A 106 4.02 -9.25 11.36
CA VAL A 106 2.62 -9.56 11.03
C VAL A 106 1.71 -9.05 12.14
N ILE A 107 0.80 -8.14 11.79
CA ILE A 107 -0.28 -7.74 12.69
C ILE A 107 -1.35 -8.82 12.64
N VAL A 108 -1.52 -9.50 13.77
CA VAL A 108 -2.63 -10.44 13.94
C VAL A 108 -3.88 -9.62 14.19
N HIS A 109 -4.66 -9.38 13.13
CA HIS A 109 -5.97 -8.77 13.26
C HIS A 109 -6.87 -9.67 14.11
N GLY A 110 -7.54 -9.08 15.10
CA GLY A 110 -8.66 -9.75 15.75
C GLY A 110 -9.77 -10.05 14.74
N PRO A 111 -10.70 -10.97 15.04
CA PRO A 111 -11.77 -11.30 14.11
C PRO A 111 -12.51 -10.05 13.63
N ASP A 112 -12.63 -9.91 12.30
CA ASP A 112 -13.35 -8.83 11.66
C ASP A 112 -14.79 -8.80 12.20
N ARG A 113 -15.23 -7.66 12.72
CA ARG A 113 -16.50 -7.51 13.45
C ARG A 113 -17.74 -7.54 12.56
N PHE A 114 -17.65 -8.17 11.38
CA PHE A 114 -18.73 -8.25 10.43
C PHE A 114 -19.02 -9.70 10.02
N ALA A 115 -19.10 -10.59 11.00
CA ALA A 115 -19.99 -11.72 10.90
C ALA A 115 -20.99 -11.57 12.05
N ASP A 116 -22.19 -11.13 11.67
CA ASP A 116 -23.47 -11.29 12.37
C ASP A 116 -23.57 -11.08 13.90
N SER A 117 -24.52 -10.21 14.28
CA SER A 117 -25.07 -10.07 15.63
C SER A 117 -24.18 -9.34 16.66
N TYR A 118 -24.34 -8.02 16.71
CA TYR A 118 -24.11 -7.24 17.94
C TYR A 118 -24.84 -7.89 19.12
N GLY A 119 -24.08 -8.54 20.00
CA GLY A 119 -24.49 -8.80 21.38
C GLY A 119 -24.32 -7.53 22.21
N GLU A 120 -25.34 -6.67 22.21
CA GLU A 120 -25.78 -5.71 23.23
C GLU A 120 -24.86 -4.74 24.00
N ASP A 121 -23.55 -4.64 23.83
CA ASP A 121 -22.82 -3.43 24.33
C ASP A 121 -21.67 -2.90 23.48
N GLY A 122 -21.26 -3.61 22.42
CA GLY A 122 -20.19 -3.11 21.55
C GLY A 122 -18.85 -2.99 22.27
N ASP A 123 -18.69 -3.70 23.40
CA ASP A 123 -17.47 -3.71 24.20
C ASP A 123 -16.32 -4.27 23.34
N ASN A 124 -15.24 -3.50 23.15
CA ASN A 124 -14.02 -4.08 22.59
C ASN A 124 -13.48 -5.08 23.62
N ALA A 125 -13.17 -6.30 23.15
CA ALA A 125 -12.62 -7.35 24.01
C ALA A 125 -11.35 -6.90 24.78
N PHE A 126 -10.62 -5.91 24.26
CA PHE A 126 -9.53 -5.22 24.92
C PHE A 126 -9.29 -3.84 24.28
N GLY A 127 -8.90 -2.84 25.08
CA GLY A 127 -8.68 -1.47 24.63
C GLY A 127 -7.21 -1.06 24.52
N SER A 128 -6.30 -1.82 25.12
CA SER A 128 -4.85 -1.57 25.04
C SER A 128 -4.04 -2.84 25.28
N LEU A 129 -2.89 -2.95 24.61
CA LEU A 129 -1.88 -3.99 24.83
C LEU A 129 -0.53 -3.30 25.06
N THR A 130 0.23 -3.76 26.05
CA THR A 130 1.59 -3.27 26.33
C THR A 130 2.51 -4.44 26.64
N ILE A 131 3.73 -4.36 26.13
CA ILE A 131 4.79 -5.35 26.33
C ILE A 131 5.84 -4.74 27.26
N HIS A 132 6.32 -5.51 28.23
CA HIS A 132 7.34 -5.01 29.16
C HIS A 132 8.69 -4.79 28.43
N PRO A 133 9.34 -3.62 28.56
CA PRO A 133 10.46 -3.22 27.71
C PRO A 133 11.75 -4.02 27.93
N ALA A 134 11.88 -4.71 29.07
CA ALA A 134 13.03 -5.56 29.40
C ALA A 134 12.67 -7.05 29.53
N ASP A 135 11.40 -7.41 29.35
CA ASP A 135 10.93 -8.78 29.49
C ASP A 135 9.82 -9.06 28.48
N ALA A 136 10.20 -9.62 27.33
CA ALA A 136 9.28 -9.91 26.23
C ALA A 136 8.19 -10.93 26.58
N LEU A 137 8.33 -11.68 27.69
CA LEU A 137 7.31 -12.63 28.14
C LEU A 137 6.23 -11.98 29.00
N THR A 138 6.46 -10.75 29.47
CA THR A 138 5.49 -10.01 30.26
C THR A 138 4.62 -9.14 29.37
N LEU A 139 3.35 -9.52 29.29
CA LEU A 139 2.31 -8.82 28.52
C LEU A 139 1.24 -8.27 29.46
N LEU A 140 0.76 -7.05 29.22
CA LEU A 140 -0.38 -6.46 29.90
C LEU A 140 -1.46 -6.08 28.89
N VAL A 141 -2.70 -6.51 29.15
CA VAL A 141 -3.87 -6.18 28.34
C VAL A 141 -4.86 -5.40 29.19
N GLY A 142 -5.24 -4.20 28.73
CA GLY A 142 -6.27 -3.38 29.34
C GLY A 142 -7.66 -3.75 28.80
N LYS A 143 -8.62 -3.98 29.71
CA LYS A 143 -10.04 -4.20 29.40
C LYS A 143 -10.84 -2.93 29.68
N GLU A 144 -11.93 -2.74 28.94
CA GLU A 144 -12.78 -1.53 29.01
C GLU A 144 -13.44 -1.32 30.38
N ARG A 145 -13.61 -2.38 31.18
CA ARG A 145 -14.23 -2.34 32.52
C ARG A 145 -13.21 -2.32 33.66
N ASN A 146 -12.19 -1.46 33.54
CA ASN A 146 -11.18 -1.20 34.60
C ASN A 146 -10.42 -2.45 35.09
N ALA A 147 -10.20 -3.42 34.22
CA ALA A 147 -9.45 -4.63 34.55
C ALA A 147 -8.19 -4.74 33.68
N PHE A 148 -7.14 -5.31 34.25
CA PHE A 148 -5.92 -5.66 33.53
C PHE A 148 -5.75 -7.17 33.59
N LEU A 149 -5.36 -7.76 32.47
CA LEU A 149 -4.81 -9.12 32.44
C LEU A 149 -3.31 -9.02 32.29
N ARG A 150 -2.58 -9.84 33.04
CA ARG A 150 -1.13 -9.98 32.89
C ARG A 150 -0.77 -11.40 32.49
N SER A 151 0.11 -11.54 31.52
CA SER A 151 0.84 -12.77 31.24
C SER A 151 2.32 -12.58 31.60
N LYS A 152 2.99 -13.66 32.01
CA LYS A 152 4.45 -13.74 32.26
C LYS A 152 5.14 -14.80 31.39
N ASP A 153 4.41 -15.39 30.45
CA ASP A 153 4.81 -16.54 29.65
C ASP A 153 4.47 -16.35 28.16
N GLY A 154 4.50 -15.09 27.71
CA GLY A 154 4.26 -14.76 26.31
C GLY A 154 2.81 -14.98 25.85
N GLY A 155 1.85 -14.94 26.78
CA GLY A 155 0.43 -15.07 26.51
C GLY A 155 -0.13 -16.49 26.65
N SER A 156 0.67 -17.43 27.17
CA SER A 156 0.22 -18.82 27.39
C SER A 156 -0.73 -18.95 28.58
N THR A 157 -0.52 -18.14 29.63
CA THR A 157 -1.39 -18.03 30.80
C THR A 157 -1.65 -16.57 31.19
N TRP A 158 -2.79 -16.34 31.83
CA TRP A 158 -3.29 -15.01 32.18
C TRP A 158 -3.80 -14.97 33.62
N THR A 159 -3.41 -13.93 34.36
CA THR A 159 -3.79 -13.70 35.76
C THR A 159 -4.25 -12.27 35.99
#